data_AF-A0A8C5L9Y0-F1
#
_entry.id   AF-A0A8C5L9Y0-F1
#
_cell.length_a   1.000
_cell.length_b   1.000
_cell.length_c   1.000
_cell.angle_alpha   90.00
_cell.angle_beta   90.00
_cell.angle_gamma   90.00
#
_symmetry.space_group_name_H-M   'P 1'
#
loop_
_entity.id
_entity.type
_entity.pdbx_description
1 polymer ?
#
loop_
_entity_poly.entity_id
_entity_poly.type
_entity_poly.pdbx_seq_one_letter_code
_entity_poly.pdbx_strand_id
1 'polypeptide(L)'
;MGLAPLSSDSTASLIGQLQNIAQKENCVRSVIDQRIHLFLKCCLVLGVQRSLSDLPGGLTVIEPELAELGQRFVNLAHYNQQVFNPYYTEILKTLISPVQALAKKIESL
;
A
#
# COMPACT_ATOMS: atom_id res chain seq x y z
N MET A 1 27.26 -11.18 30.19
CA MET A 1 27.66 -12.18 29.18
C MET A 1 27.73 -11.49 27.83
N GLY A 2 28.90 -11.48 27.18
CA GLY A 2 29.08 -10.88 25.87
C GLY A 2 28.84 -11.90 24.76
N LEU A 3 28.24 -11.46 23.66
CA LEU A 3 28.12 -12.28 22.45
C LEU A 3 29.51 -12.47 21.83
N ALA A 4 29.77 -13.65 21.28
CA ALA A 4 31.02 -13.92 20.57
C ALA A 4 31.08 -13.07 19.28
N PRO A 5 32.27 -12.55 18.90
CA PRO A 5 32.43 -11.82 17.65
C PRO A 5 32.17 -12.73 16.45
N LEU A 6 31.66 -12.13 15.36
CA LEU A 6 31.49 -12.83 14.09
C LEU A 6 32.84 -13.23 13.50
N SER A 7 32.87 -14.36 12.78
CA SER A 7 34.02 -14.71 11.95
C SER A 7 34.22 -13.69 10.81
N SER A 8 35.40 -13.66 10.20
CA SER A 8 35.68 -12.81 9.05
C SER A 8 34.72 -13.11 7.89
N ASP A 9 34.49 -14.40 7.59
CA ASP A 9 33.58 -14.83 6.52
C ASP A 9 32.13 -14.44 6.80
N SER A 10 31.66 -14.62 8.04
CA SER A 10 30.30 -14.21 8.44
C SER A 10 30.12 -12.69 8.35
N THR A 11 31.16 -11.93 8.69
CA THR A 11 31.15 -10.46 8.60
C THR A 11 31.06 -10.01 7.14
N ALA A 12 31.91 -10.58 6.26
CA ALA A 12 31.89 -10.27 4.84
C ALA A 12 30.55 -10.65 4.19
N SER A 13 29.99 -11.81 4.55
CA SER A 13 28.67 -12.25 4.08
C SER A 13 27.56 -11.28 4.52
N LEU A 14 27.54 -10.88 5.79
CA LEU A 14 26.53 -9.94 6.30
C LEU A 14 26.60 -8.58 5.60
N ILE A 15 27.80 -8.05 5.39
CA ILE A 15 27.99 -6.79 4.65
C ILE A 15 27.43 -6.92 3.24
N GLY A 16 27.74 -8.02 2.54
CA GLY A 16 27.21 -8.29 1.19
C GLY A 16 25.68 -8.37 1.17
N GLN A 17 25.06 -9.03 2.17
CA GLN A 17 23.60 -9.10 2.30
C GLN A 17 22.97 -7.73 2.55
N LEU A 18 23.53 -6.92 3.44
CA LEU A 18 23.04 -5.56 3.72
C LEU A 18 23.14 -4.65 2.49
N GLN A 19 24.25 -4.72 1.75
CA GLN A 19 24.41 -4.00 0.49
C GLN A 19 23.41 -4.49 -0.57
N ASN A 20 23.13 -5.80 -0.61
CA ASN A 20 22.18 -6.37 -1.54
C ASN A 20 20.73 -5.90 -1.28
N ILE A 21 20.33 -5.71 -0.02
CA ILE A 21 18.99 -5.20 0.34
C ILE A 21 18.74 -3.80 -0.23
N ALA A 22 19.78 -2.98 -0.39
CA ALA A 22 19.67 -1.65 -0.99
C ALA A 22 19.37 -1.68 -2.50
N GLN A 23 19.60 -2.81 -3.18
CA GLN A 23 19.32 -2.96 -4.60
C GLN A 23 17.80 -2.96 -4.86
N LYS A 24 17.35 -2.39 -5.99
CA LYS A 24 15.92 -2.29 -6.29
C LYS A 24 15.31 -3.65 -6.67
N GLU A 25 16.14 -4.52 -7.23
CA GLU A 25 15.79 -5.84 -7.73
C GLU A 25 15.80 -6.89 -6.61
N ASN A 26 16.16 -6.52 -5.38
CA ASN A 26 16.13 -7.42 -4.25
C ASN A 26 14.69 -7.88 -3.96
N CYS A 27 14.49 -9.20 -3.89
CA CYS A 27 13.16 -9.79 -3.70
C CYS A 27 12.52 -9.39 -2.36
N VAL A 28 13.30 -9.26 -1.28
CA VAL A 28 12.79 -8.83 0.03
C VAL A 28 12.25 -7.40 -0.06
N ARG A 29 13.01 -6.51 -0.69
CA ARG A 29 12.56 -5.13 -0.94
C ARG A 29 11.25 -5.10 -1.74
N SER A 30 11.15 -5.88 -2.80
CA SER A 30 9.92 -5.98 -3.62
C SER A 30 8.72 -6.47 -2.79
N VAL A 31 8.91 -7.50 -1.96
CA VAL A 31 7.84 -8.03 -1.09
C VAL A 31 7.40 -7.00 -0.05
N ILE A 32 8.34 -6.29 0.57
CA ILE A 32 8.02 -5.23 1.54
C ILE A 32 7.25 -4.10 0.87
N ASP A 33 7.69 -3.65 -0.31
CA ASP A 33 7.02 -2.62 -1.09
C ASP A 33 5.56 -3.02 -1.43
N GLN A 34 5.34 -4.24 -1.91
CA GLN A 34 4.01 -4.75 -2.20
C GLN A 34 3.11 -4.80 -0.95
N ARG A 35 3.66 -5.20 0.20
CA ARG A 35 2.91 -5.25 1.46
C ARG A 35 2.53 -3.86 1.96
N ILE A 36 3.41 -2.87 1.82
CA ILE A 36 3.11 -1.47 2.16
C ILE A 36 2.01 -0.93 1.24
N HIS A 37 2.09 -1.18 -0.07
CA HIS A 37 1.03 -0.79 -1.01
C HIS A 37 -0.32 -1.45 -0.69
N LEU A 38 -0.31 -2.73 -0.31
CA LEU A 38 -1.51 -3.42 0.13
C LEU A 38 -2.09 -2.79 1.40
N PHE A 39 -1.25 -2.51 2.40
CA PHE A 39 -1.66 -1.82 3.62
C PHE A 39 -2.32 -0.47 3.31
N LEU A 40 -1.73 0.35 2.44
CA LEU A 40 -2.32 1.65 2.05
C LEU A 40 -3.67 1.51 1.35
N LYS A 41 -3.84 0.48 0.50
CA LYS A 41 -5.15 0.16 -0.10
C LYS A 41 -6.16 -0.24 0.97
N CYS A 42 -5.76 -1.07 1.94
CA CYS A 42 -6.63 -1.43 3.07
C CYS A 42 -7.01 -0.20 3.89
N CYS A 43 -6.11 0.76 4.11
CA CYS A 43 -6.42 2.00 4.83
C CYS A 43 -7.57 2.78 4.19
N LEU A 44 -7.68 2.80 2.86
CA LEU A 44 -8.78 3.46 2.16
C LEU A 44 -10.12 2.72 2.30
N VAL A 45 -10.09 1.40 2.43
CA VAL A 45 -11.31 0.56 2.45
C VAL A 45 -11.81 0.30 3.87
N LEU A 46 -10.90 -0.01 4.79
CA LEU A 46 -11.17 -0.48 6.15
C LEU A 46 -10.84 0.56 7.22
N GLY A 47 -10.12 1.62 6.87
CA GLY A 47 -9.54 2.58 7.80
C GLY A 47 -8.19 2.12 8.38
N VAL A 48 -7.42 3.08 8.90
CA VAL A 48 -6.04 2.87 9.36
C VAL A 48 -5.97 1.88 10.53
N GLN A 49 -6.81 2.06 11.55
CA GLN A 49 -6.79 1.23 12.77
C GLN A 49 -7.06 -0.26 12.47
N ARG A 50 -8.05 -0.54 11.61
CA ARG A 50 -8.35 -1.90 11.19
C ARG A 50 -7.20 -2.49 10.36
N SER A 51 -6.62 -1.69 9.47
CA SER A 51 -5.51 -2.12 8.61
C SER A 51 -4.23 -2.43 9.40
N LEU A 52 -3.98 -1.71 10.50
CA LEU A 52 -2.86 -2.00 11.41
C LEU A 52 -3.08 -3.31 12.19
N SER A 53 -4.34 -3.61 12.56
CA SER A 53 -4.67 -4.85 13.28
C SER A 53 -4.39 -6.12 12.45
N ASP A 54 -4.51 -6.00 11.13
CA ASP A 54 -4.29 -7.11 10.17
C ASP A 54 -2.88 -7.04 9.52
N LEU A 55 -1.93 -6.32 10.14
CA LEU A 55 -0.60 -6.09 9.57
C LEU A 55 0.27 -7.38 9.56
N PRO A 56 0.93 -7.73 8.44
CA PRO A 56 1.82 -8.87 8.40
C PRO A 56 3.01 -8.69 9.36
N GLY A 57 3.40 -9.75 10.07
CA GLY A 57 4.48 -9.70 11.07
C GLY A 57 5.84 -9.15 10.60
N GLY A 58 6.12 -9.16 9.30
CA GLY A 58 7.34 -8.55 8.74
C GLY A 58 7.34 -7.02 8.69
N LEU A 59 6.21 -6.36 9.02
CA LEU A 59 6.06 -4.90 9.01
C LEU A 59 5.78 -4.32 10.41
N THR A 60 5.57 -5.15 11.42
CA THR A 60 5.22 -4.68 12.78
C THR A 60 6.30 -3.82 13.42
N VAL A 61 7.56 -4.02 13.02
CA VAL A 61 8.70 -3.20 13.49
C VAL A 61 8.56 -1.73 13.07
N ILE A 62 7.82 -1.45 11.99
CA ILE A 62 7.58 -0.10 11.45
C ILE A 62 6.10 0.29 11.53
N GLU A 63 5.34 -0.33 12.44
CA GLU A 63 3.93 -0.03 12.65
C GLU A 63 3.64 1.46 12.90
N PRO A 64 4.37 2.20 13.77
CA PRO A 64 4.05 3.60 14.01
C PRO A 64 4.25 4.48 12.77
N GLU A 65 5.29 4.22 11.96
CA GLU A 65 5.52 4.91 10.70
C GLU A 65 4.41 4.61 9.68
N LEU A 66 3.94 3.35 9.63
CA LEU A 66 2.84 2.96 8.78
C LEU A 66 1.51 3.59 9.23
N ALA A 67 1.27 3.74 10.53
CA ALA A 67 0.09 4.42 11.05
C ALA A 67 0.04 5.88 10.60
N GLU A 68 1.16 6.59 10.72
CA GLU A 68 1.28 7.97 10.26
C GLU A 68 1.10 8.08 8.74
N LEU A 69 1.81 7.24 7.98
CA LEU A 69 1.72 7.22 6.52
C LEU A 69 0.29 6.92 6.05
N GLY A 70 -0.35 5.92 6.66
CA GLY A 70 -1.72 5.53 6.36
C GLY A 70 -2.71 6.68 6.61
N GLN A 71 -2.57 7.37 7.74
CA GLN A 71 -3.42 8.52 8.06
C GLN A 71 -3.24 9.67 7.06
N ARG A 72 -1.99 10.00 6.73
CA ARG A 72 -1.68 11.04 5.72
C ARG A 72 -2.25 10.66 4.35
N PHE A 73 -2.12 9.40 3.95
CA PHE A 73 -2.64 8.90 2.68
C PHE A 73 -4.16 8.98 2.59
N VAL A 74 -4.88 8.56 3.64
CA VAL A 74 -6.34 8.67 3.72
C VAL A 74 -6.79 10.14 3.67
N ASN A 75 -6.14 11.02 4.43
CA ASN A 75 -6.45 12.45 4.42
C ASN A 75 -6.26 13.06 3.03
N LEU A 76 -5.17 12.71 2.34
CA LEU A 76 -4.91 13.17 0.97
C LEU A 76 -5.98 12.64 -0.01
N ALA A 77 -6.36 11.38 0.10
CA ALA A 77 -7.40 10.79 -0.74
C ALA A 77 -8.76 11.48 -0.53
N HIS A 78 -9.14 11.72 0.73
CA HIS A 78 -10.36 12.46 1.06
C HIS A 78 -10.32 13.90 0.55
N TYR A 79 -9.21 14.61 0.72
CA TYR A 79 -9.08 15.97 0.21
C TYR A 79 -9.18 16.02 -1.32
N ASN A 80 -8.48 15.11 -2.01
CA ASN A 80 -8.59 14.97 -3.46
C ASN A 80 -10.03 14.69 -3.88
N GLN A 81 -10.73 13.78 -3.18
CA GLN A 81 -12.13 13.54 -3.46
C GLN A 81 -12.95 14.80 -3.25
N GLN A 82 -12.83 15.51 -2.13
CA GLN A 82 -13.61 16.72 -1.86
C GLN A 82 -13.43 17.80 -2.93
N VAL A 83 -12.19 18.04 -3.37
CA VAL A 83 -11.88 19.06 -4.38
C VAL A 83 -12.30 18.61 -5.77
N PHE A 84 -12.04 17.35 -6.13
CA PHE A 84 -12.21 16.87 -7.51
C PHE A 84 -13.52 16.11 -7.76
N ASN A 85 -14.36 15.91 -6.73
CA ASN A 85 -15.63 15.19 -6.86
C ASN A 85 -16.51 15.68 -8.02
N PRO A 86 -16.67 17.00 -8.26
CA PRO A 86 -17.47 17.47 -9.39
C PRO A 86 -16.94 16.97 -10.75
N TYR A 87 -15.63 17.00 -10.95
CA TYR A 87 -14.99 16.55 -12.18
C TYR A 87 -15.12 15.04 -12.37
N TYR A 88 -14.89 14.27 -11.30
CA TYR A 88 -15.08 12.81 -11.35
C TYR A 88 -16.54 12.46 -11.63
N THR A 89 -17.49 13.19 -11.03
CA THR A 89 -18.93 12.98 -11.24
C THR A 89 -19.32 13.22 -12.69
N GLU A 90 -18.82 14.28 -13.33
CA GLU A 90 -19.09 14.55 -14.76
C GLU A 90 -18.50 13.45 -15.66
N ILE A 91 -17.26 13.02 -15.40
CA ILE A 91 -16.65 11.90 -16.13
C ILE A 91 -17.49 10.63 -15.96
N LEU A 92 -17.86 10.28 -14.72
CA LEU A 92 -18.66 9.09 -14.44
C LEU A 92 -20.05 9.14 -15.11
N LYS A 93 -20.72 10.30 -15.13
CA LYS A 93 -21.99 10.47 -15.84
C LYS A 93 -21.86 10.16 -17.33
N THR A 94 -20.79 10.64 -17.98
CA THR A 94 -20.56 10.37 -19.41
C THR A 94 -20.29 8.89 -19.69
N LEU A 95 -19.67 8.16 -18.75
CA LEU A 95 -19.37 6.73 -18.89
C LEU A 95 -20.57 5.82 -18.55
N ILE A 96 -21.36 6.18 -17.54
CA ILE A 96 -22.45 5.35 -17.01
C ILE A 96 -23.74 5.52 -17.82
N SER A 97 -24.03 6.73 -18.32
CA SER A 97 -25.25 7.01 -19.08
C SER A 97 -25.44 6.09 -20.32
N PRO A 98 -24.40 5.83 -21.15
CA PRO A 98 -24.51 4.88 -22.26
C PRO A 98 -24.73 3.42 -21.81
N VAL A 99 -24.08 3.00 -20.73
CA VAL A 99 -24.18 1.63 -20.19
C VAL A 99 -25.58 1.37 -19.63
N GLN A 100 -26.15 2.33 -18.92
CA GLN A 100 -27.52 2.23 -18.40
C GLN A 100 -28.57 2.22 -19.51
N ALA A 101 -28.36 3.00 -20.58
CA ALA A 101 -29.25 2.99 -21.74
C ALA A 101 -29.22 1.63 -22.48
N LEU A 102 -28.04 1.01 -22.59
CA LEU A 102 -27.90 -0.33 -23.18
C LEU A 102 -28.55 -1.42 -22.30
N ALA A 103 -28.31 -1.39 -20.99
CA ALA A 103 -28.89 -2.35 -20.05
C ALA A 103 -30.43 -2.31 -20.08
N LYS A 104 -31.03 -1.12 -20.04
CA LYS A 104 -32.50 -0.95 -20.14
C LYS A 104 -33.06 -1.46 -21.46
N LYS A 105 -32.33 -1.31 -22.56
CA LYS A 105 -32.75 -1.82 -23.88
C LYS A 105 -32.73 -3.35 -23.94
N ILE A 106 -31.78 -3.98 -23.26
CA ILE A 106 -31.68 -5.44 -23.15
C ILE A 106 -32.79 -6.00 -22.24
N GLU A 107 -33.11 -5.33 -21.13
CA GLU A 107 -34.23 -5.73 -20.25
C GLU A 107 -35.61 -5.54 -20.89
N SER A 108 -35.72 -4.69 -21.91
CA SER A 108 -36.97 -4.45 -22.65
C SER A 108 -37.18 -5.37 -23.86
N LEU A 109 -36.27 -6.31 -24.13
CA LEU A 109 -36.34 -7.33 -25.18
C LEU A 109 -36.77 -8.67 -24.58
#